data_AF-A0A0F8A1E5-F1
#
_entry.id   AF-A0A0F8A1E5-F1
#
_cell.length_a   1.000
_cell.length_b   1.000
_cell.length_c   1.000
_cell.angle_alpha   90.00
_cell.angle_beta   90.00
_cell.angle_gamma   90.00
#
_symmetry.space_group_name_H-M   'P 1'
#
loop_
_entity.id
_entity.type
_entity.pdbx_description
1 polymer ?
#
loop_
_entity_poly.entity_id
_entity_poly.type
_entity_poly.pdbx_seq_one_letter_code
_entity_poly.pdbx_strand_id
1 'polypeptide(L)'
;MSLTSGKNPFPNVGKWTPELLNRIQVEIDDVKETTSPFTRSKNPGNRYWKAYVHFKFEKFESKIIKMTDCDVPHIKASNYGTDFIIARLQKSVGDKIVAEALKKDIVVSLDDKRVPSDENNWWLTINNTSGRIGTINPRGEFDPKDLGAIFKATEEGVKLNLDLVFSLKLTLENKRDRSNVDKFSLVADCSRGAIRAIRQAVEAPSIDTAIPQQKASKDDVASQELVDEIDKLML
;
A
#
# COMPACT_ATOMS: atom_id res chain seq x y z
N MET A 1 13.77 -11.89 -19.11
CA MET A 1 12.71 -12.63 -19.83
C MET A 1 12.12 -11.70 -20.88
N SER A 2 11.99 -12.14 -22.13
CA SER A 2 11.28 -11.38 -23.17
C SER A 2 9.79 -11.70 -23.10
N LEU A 3 8.91 -10.69 -23.23
CA LEU A 3 7.46 -10.92 -23.36
C LEU A 3 7.20 -11.55 -24.73
N THR A 4 6.81 -12.82 -24.74
CA THR A 4 6.33 -13.52 -25.94
C THR A 4 4.96 -12.96 -26.33
N SER A 5 4.79 -12.56 -27.59
CA SER A 5 3.52 -12.10 -28.14
C SER A 5 2.40 -13.12 -27.90
N GLY A 6 1.22 -12.66 -27.48
CA GLY A 6 0.02 -13.50 -27.37
C GLY A 6 -0.29 -14.14 -26.00
N LYS A 7 0.58 -14.05 -24.98
CA LYS A 7 0.25 -14.45 -23.60
C LYS A 7 0.03 -13.22 -22.71
N ASN A 8 -0.96 -13.29 -21.81
CA ASN A 8 -1.19 -12.23 -20.83
C ASN A 8 0.02 -12.14 -19.87
N PRO A 9 0.75 -11.01 -19.83
CA PRO A 9 1.96 -10.88 -19.03
C PRO A 9 1.67 -10.62 -17.55
N PHE A 10 0.56 -9.97 -17.21
CA PHE A 10 0.27 -9.46 -15.86
C PHE A 10 0.25 -10.52 -14.74
N PRO A 11 -0.28 -11.75 -14.94
CA PRO A 11 -0.23 -12.77 -13.88
C PRO A 11 1.16 -13.43 -13.72
N ASN A 12 1.99 -13.38 -14.76
CA ASN A 12 3.21 -14.17 -14.88
C ASN A 12 4.49 -13.37 -14.63
N VAL A 13 4.49 -12.09 -15.01
CA VAL A 13 5.64 -11.20 -14.85
C VAL A 13 5.55 -10.51 -13.50
N GLY A 14 6.57 -10.75 -12.67
CA GLY A 14 6.70 -10.12 -11.36
C GLY A 14 7.87 -9.14 -11.23
N LYS A 15 8.81 -9.19 -12.17
CA LYS A 15 9.96 -8.29 -12.26
C LYS A 15 9.86 -7.45 -13.53
N TRP A 16 9.43 -6.21 -13.36
CA TRP A 16 9.18 -5.23 -14.40
C TRP A 16 10.44 -4.41 -14.68
N THR A 17 11.29 -4.95 -15.54
CA THR A 17 12.48 -4.22 -16.01
C THR A 17 12.04 -3.04 -16.90
N PRO A 18 12.88 -2.00 -17.04
CA PRO A 18 12.58 -0.87 -17.92
C PRO A 18 12.20 -1.30 -19.35
N GLU A 19 12.85 -2.33 -19.90
CA GLU A 19 12.56 -2.84 -21.24
C GLU A 19 11.14 -3.44 -21.33
N LEU A 20 10.69 -4.12 -20.29
CA LEU A 20 9.34 -4.68 -20.23
C LEU A 20 8.29 -3.59 -20.04
N LEU A 21 8.58 -2.62 -19.17
CA LEU A 21 7.68 -1.49 -18.92
C LEU A 21 7.53 -0.58 -20.12
N ASN A 22 8.56 -0.44 -20.96
CA ASN A 22 8.46 0.31 -22.22
C ASN A 22 7.46 -0.31 -23.20
N ARG A 23 7.18 -1.61 -23.08
CA ARG A 23 6.16 -2.31 -23.89
C ARG A 23 4.77 -2.26 -23.27
N ILE A 24 4.65 -1.74 -22.04
CA ILE A 24 3.37 -1.56 -21.34
C ILE A 24 2.93 -0.12 -21.45
N GLN A 25 1.70 0.07 -21.89
CA GLN A 25 1.01 1.34 -21.77
C GLN A 25 0.36 1.42 -20.40
N VAL A 26 0.61 2.49 -19.66
CA VAL A 26 -0.13 2.79 -18.43
C VAL A 26 -1.24 3.77 -18.79
N GLU A 27 -2.47 3.42 -18.44
CA GLU A 27 -3.64 4.26 -18.60
C GLU A 27 -4.18 4.67 -17.24
N ILE A 28 -4.54 5.94 -17.13
CA ILE A 28 -5.09 6.51 -15.89
C ILE A 28 -6.51 6.97 -16.20
N ASP A 29 -7.47 6.46 -15.43
CA ASP A 29 -8.87 6.86 -15.54
C ASP A 29 -9.01 8.38 -15.38
N ASP A 30 -10.12 8.92 -15.88
CA ASP A 30 -10.47 10.30 -15.57
C ASP A 30 -10.59 10.49 -14.06
N VAL A 31 -9.99 11.57 -13.57
CA VAL A 31 -10.02 11.92 -12.16
C VAL A 31 -11.43 12.34 -11.78
N LYS A 32 -12.04 11.60 -10.86
CA LYS A 32 -13.41 11.84 -10.38
C LYS A 32 -13.39 12.26 -8.91
N GLU A 33 -14.25 13.20 -8.56
CA GLU A 33 -14.51 13.52 -7.16
C GLU A 33 -15.29 12.36 -6.51
N THR A 34 -14.80 11.87 -5.38
CA THR A 34 -15.38 10.76 -4.61
C THR A 34 -15.88 11.18 -3.23
N THR A 35 -16.06 12.49 -3.00
CA THR A 35 -16.60 13.05 -1.77
C THR A 35 -18.05 12.57 -1.56
N SER A 36 -18.24 11.61 -0.66
CA SER A 36 -19.55 11.03 -0.32
C SER A 36 -20.16 11.66 0.95
N PRO A 37 -21.47 11.49 1.20
CA PRO A 37 -22.10 11.94 2.45
C PRO A 37 -21.41 11.42 3.71
N PHE A 38 -20.93 10.17 3.69
CA PHE A 38 -20.15 9.58 4.78
C PHE A 38 -18.81 10.31 5.01
N THR A 39 -18.07 10.62 3.94
CA THR A 39 -16.81 11.37 4.09
C THR A 39 -17.03 12.81 4.53
N ARG A 40 -18.17 13.42 4.16
CA ARG A 40 -18.56 14.76 4.62
C ARG A 40 -18.97 14.77 6.09
N SER A 41 -19.61 13.72 6.60
CA SER A 41 -19.92 13.65 8.02
C SER A 41 -18.65 13.49 8.86
N LYS A 42 -17.68 12.70 8.38
CA LYS A 42 -16.41 12.48 9.07
C LYS A 42 -15.48 13.71 8.99
N ASN A 43 -15.36 14.32 7.81
CA ASN A 43 -14.47 15.46 7.54
C ASN A 43 -15.19 16.47 6.63
N PRO A 44 -16.03 17.37 7.19
CA PRO A 44 -16.91 18.26 6.40
C PRO A 44 -16.18 19.32 5.58
N GLY A 45 -14.91 19.60 5.91
CA GLY A 45 -14.06 20.52 5.15
C GLY A 45 -13.32 19.88 3.97
N ASN A 46 -13.34 18.55 3.85
CA ASN A 46 -12.47 17.84 2.91
C ASN A 46 -13.21 17.42 1.65
N ARG A 47 -12.50 17.47 0.52
CA ARG A 47 -12.92 16.91 -0.76
C ARG A 47 -11.89 15.90 -1.23
N TYR A 48 -12.36 14.86 -1.90
CA TYR A 48 -11.55 13.70 -2.27
C TYR A 48 -11.68 13.42 -3.76
N TRP A 49 -10.56 13.16 -4.43
CA TRP A 49 -10.52 12.75 -5.83
C TRP A 49 -9.78 11.43 -5.98
N LYS A 50 -10.21 10.62 -6.95
CA LYS A 50 -9.60 9.33 -7.27
C LYS A 50 -9.54 9.10 -8.77
N ALA A 51 -8.45 8.50 -9.23
CA ALA A 51 -8.32 7.86 -10.54
C ALA A 51 -7.64 6.50 -10.38
N TYR A 52 -8.10 5.47 -11.09
CA TYR A 52 -7.42 4.17 -11.11
C TYR A 52 -6.35 4.13 -12.20
N VAL A 53 -5.34 3.32 -11.94
CA VAL A 53 -4.27 3.02 -12.89
C VAL A 53 -4.53 1.63 -13.50
N HIS A 54 -4.41 1.54 -14.82
CA HIS A 54 -4.53 0.31 -15.59
C HIS A 54 -3.28 0.11 -16.41
N PHE A 55 -2.95 -1.14 -16.68
CA PHE A 55 -1.80 -1.54 -17.47
C PHE A 55 -2.30 -2.27 -18.71
N LYS A 56 -1.82 -1.86 -19.88
CA LYS A 56 -2.15 -2.46 -21.18
C LYS A 56 -0.90 -3.01 -21.86
N PHE A 57 -1.03 -4.21 -22.40
CA PHE A 57 -0.02 -4.86 -23.21
C PHE A 57 -0.69 -5.56 -24.39
N GLU A 58 -0.45 -5.07 -25.61
CA GLU A 58 -1.16 -5.52 -26.81
C GLU A 58 -2.69 -5.46 -26.59
N LYS A 59 -3.37 -6.61 -26.63
CA LYS A 59 -4.81 -6.76 -26.42
C LYS A 59 -5.21 -6.99 -24.95
N PHE A 60 -4.24 -7.11 -24.04
CA PHE A 60 -4.49 -7.43 -22.64
C PHE A 60 -4.52 -6.15 -21.80
N GLU A 61 -5.48 -6.08 -20.89
CA GLU A 61 -5.63 -4.99 -19.93
C GLU A 61 -5.75 -5.57 -18.51
N SER A 62 -5.15 -4.91 -17.54
CA SER A 62 -5.23 -5.30 -16.12
C SER A 62 -5.17 -4.10 -15.20
N LYS A 63 -6.02 -4.09 -14.16
CA LYS A 63 -5.89 -3.18 -13.01
C LYS A 63 -4.88 -3.66 -11.97
N ILE A 64 -4.45 -4.91 -12.10
CA ILE A 64 -3.56 -5.59 -11.19
C ILE A 64 -2.20 -5.72 -11.83
N ILE A 65 -1.16 -5.33 -11.12
CA ILE A 65 0.23 -5.60 -11.48
C ILE A 65 0.90 -6.40 -10.37
N LYS A 66 1.60 -7.45 -10.77
CA LYS A 66 2.30 -8.34 -9.85
C LYS A 66 3.70 -7.83 -9.57
N MET A 67 4.06 -7.73 -8.30
CA MET A 67 5.39 -7.36 -7.81
C MET A 67 5.96 -8.55 -7.06
N THR A 68 7.08 -9.11 -7.50
CA THR A 68 7.72 -10.23 -6.80
C THR A 68 8.87 -9.76 -5.92
N ASP A 69 9.18 -10.58 -4.91
CA ASP A 69 10.30 -10.36 -3.99
C ASP A 69 10.24 -9.01 -3.28
N CYS A 70 9.04 -8.59 -2.88
CA CYS A 70 8.82 -7.38 -2.09
C CYS A 70 9.26 -7.64 -0.66
N ASP A 71 10.17 -6.82 -0.16
CA ASP A 71 10.59 -6.87 1.24
C ASP A 71 9.59 -6.11 2.11
N VAL A 72 9.18 -6.74 3.21
CA VAL A 72 8.21 -6.19 4.15
C VAL A 72 8.81 -6.28 5.55
N PRO A 73 9.26 -5.16 6.14
CA PRO A 73 9.87 -5.16 7.46
C PRO A 73 8.84 -5.46 8.55
N HIS A 74 9.32 -5.87 9.72
CA HIS A 74 8.52 -5.83 10.94
C HIS A 74 8.48 -4.39 11.47
N ILE A 75 7.27 -3.89 11.75
CA ILE A 75 7.06 -2.56 12.30
C ILE A 75 6.12 -2.66 13.49
N LYS A 76 6.47 -1.98 14.58
CA LYS A 76 5.63 -1.87 15.77
C LYS A 76 4.60 -0.75 15.59
N ALA A 77 3.50 -1.06 14.91
CA ALA A 77 2.37 -0.15 14.74
C ALA A 77 1.03 -0.89 14.87
N SER A 78 0.03 -0.22 15.41
CA SER A 78 -1.34 -0.75 15.49
C SER A 78 -1.88 -1.09 14.10
N ASN A 79 -2.50 -2.26 13.96
CA ASN A 79 -3.06 -2.81 12.71
C ASN A 79 -2.04 -3.12 11.60
N TYR A 80 -0.74 -3.03 11.87
CA TYR A 80 0.31 -3.44 10.93
C TYR A 80 0.29 -4.97 10.72
N GLY A 81 0.34 -5.41 9.46
CA GLY A 81 0.17 -6.82 9.10
C GLY A 81 -1.29 -7.27 9.02
N THR A 82 -2.23 -6.50 9.54
CA THR A 82 -3.67 -6.79 9.45
C THR A 82 -4.34 -5.90 8.40
N ASP A 83 -4.30 -4.58 8.56
CA ASP A 83 -4.97 -3.63 7.66
C ASP A 83 -4.06 -3.11 6.56
N PHE A 84 -2.78 -2.92 6.90
CA PHE A 84 -1.77 -2.43 5.99
C PHE A 84 -0.40 -3.05 6.28
N ILE A 85 0.48 -2.98 5.29
CA ILE A 85 1.91 -3.22 5.41
C ILE A 85 2.70 -2.11 4.73
N ILE A 86 4.00 -2.04 4.99
CA ILE A 86 4.93 -1.24 4.21
C ILE A 86 5.78 -2.21 3.40
N ALA A 87 5.88 -2.00 2.09
CA ALA A 87 6.62 -2.90 1.21
C ALA A 87 7.60 -2.11 0.34
N ARG A 88 8.78 -2.68 0.12
CA ARG A 88 9.72 -2.20 -0.89
C ARG A 88 9.28 -2.68 -2.27
N LEU A 89 9.01 -1.75 -3.18
CA LEU A 89 8.51 -1.99 -4.52
C LEU A 89 9.54 -1.62 -5.58
N GLN A 90 9.29 -2.06 -6.82
CA GLN A 90 10.10 -1.73 -7.99
C GLN A 90 9.81 -0.30 -8.45
N LYS A 91 10.73 0.63 -8.16
CA LYS A 91 10.58 2.07 -8.47
C LYS A 91 10.23 2.36 -9.93
N SER A 92 10.78 1.57 -10.86
CA SER A 92 10.50 1.67 -12.30
C SER A 92 9.00 1.66 -12.64
N VAL A 93 8.18 0.92 -11.88
CA VAL A 93 6.72 0.92 -12.07
C VAL A 93 6.13 2.25 -11.62
N GLY A 94 6.54 2.76 -10.46
CA GLY A 94 6.12 4.06 -9.95
C GLY A 94 6.48 5.19 -10.93
N ASP A 95 7.72 5.22 -11.39
CA ASP A 95 8.21 6.21 -12.36
C ASP A 95 7.40 6.18 -13.66
N LYS A 96 7.05 4.99 -14.15
CA LYS A 96 6.20 4.83 -15.34
C LYS A 96 4.80 5.39 -15.12
N ILE A 97 4.20 5.17 -13.95
CA ILE A 97 2.88 5.74 -13.60
C ILE A 97 2.95 7.27 -13.57
N VAL A 98 3.99 7.84 -12.93
CA VAL A 98 4.20 9.30 -12.87
C VAL A 98 4.35 9.90 -14.26
N ALA A 99 5.16 9.26 -15.11
CA ALA A 99 5.40 9.73 -16.47
C ALA A 99 4.10 9.75 -17.31
N GLU A 100 3.24 8.73 -17.20
CA GLU A 100 1.96 8.73 -17.91
C GLU A 100 0.91 9.67 -17.27
N ALA A 101 0.96 9.90 -15.95
CA ALA A 101 0.11 10.88 -15.27
C ALA A 101 0.43 12.31 -15.70
N LEU A 102 1.71 12.63 -15.85
CA LEU A 102 2.15 13.95 -16.28
C LEU A 102 1.66 14.30 -17.69
N LYS A 103 1.54 13.32 -18.59
CA LYS A 103 0.95 13.53 -19.94
C LYS A 103 -0.54 13.91 -19.90
N LYS A 104 -1.21 13.70 -18.76
CA LYS A 104 -2.61 14.10 -18.49
C LYS A 104 -2.72 15.32 -17.57
N ASP A 105 -1.63 16.06 -17.38
CA ASP A 105 -1.55 17.20 -16.44
C ASP A 105 -1.90 16.83 -14.99
N ILE A 106 -1.60 15.59 -14.59
CA ILE A 106 -1.77 15.12 -13.20
C ILE A 106 -0.40 15.02 -12.54
N VAL A 107 -0.15 15.87 -11.55
CA VAL A 107 1.07 15.82 -10.75
C VAL A 107 0.95 14.72 -9.71
N VAL A 108 1.88 13.77 -9.70
CA VAL A 108 1.87 12.61 -8.78
C VAL A 108 3.13 12.63 -7.91
N SER A 109 2.96 12.38 -6.62
CA SER A 109 4.02 12.10 -5.66
C SER A 109 4.16 10.58 -5.47
N LEU A 110 5.38 10.06 -5.61
CA LEU A 110 5.70 8.67 -5.26
C LEU A 110 5.97 8.49 -3.77
N ASP A 111 6.27 9.58 -3.06
CA ASP A 111 6.55 9.56 -1.64
C ASP A 111 5.29 9.17 -0.86
N ASP A 112 5.43 8.16 -0.01
CA ASP A 112 4.43 7.83 0.99
C ASP A 112 4.59 8.78 2.18
N LYS A 113 3.46 9.23 2.74
CA LYS A 113 3.48 10.12 3.92
C LYS A 113 4.03 9.43 5.17
N ARG A 114 4.03 8.10 5.21
CA ARG A 114 4.44 7.31 6.38
C ARG A 114 5.91 6.88 6.33
N VAL A 115 6.46 6.77 5.12
CA VAL A 115 7.80 6.20 4.91
C VAL A 115 8.52 6.91 3.77
N PRO A 116 9.73 7.44 4.02
CA PRO A 116 10.52 8.05 2.97
C PRO A 116 10.99 6.96 2.00
N SER A 117 11.02 7.32 0.73
CA SER A 117 11.69 6.55 -0.32
C SER A 117 13.03 7.20 -0.65
N ASP A 118 13.98 6.40 -1.11
CA ASP A 118 15.28 6.89 -1.59
C ASP A 118 15.48 6.55 -3.08
N GLU A 119 16.67 6.82 -3.60
CA GLU A 119 17.00 6.56 -5.02
C GLU A 119 16.88 5.07 -5.38
N ASN A 120 17.20 4.19 -4.44
CA ASN A 120 17.32 2.74 -4.61
C ASN A 120 16.10 1.96 -4.06
N ASN A 121 15.36 2.55 -3.12
CA ASN A 121 14.28 1.90 -2.39
C ASN A 121 13.00 2.74 -2.49
N TRP A 122 12.02 2.24 -3.23
CA TRP A 122 10.68 2.80 -3.23
C TRP A 122 9.81 2.07 -2.20
N TRP A 123 9.58 2.73 -1.07
CA TRP A 123 8.75 2.23 0.01
C TRP A 123 7.33 2.77 -0.11
N LEU A 124 6.35 1.89 -0.01
CA LEU A 124 4.95 2.27 -0.11
C LEU A 124 4.08 1.51 0.89
N THR A 125 3.11 2.21 1.46
CA THR A 125 2.05 1.60 2.27
C THR A 125 1.09 0.85 1.35
N ILE A 126 0.98 -0.46 1.56
CA ILE A 126 0.02 -1.33 0.89
C ILE A 126 -1.17 -1.52 1.81
N ASN A 127 -2.34 -1.06 1.38
CA ASN A 127 -3.57 -1.11 2.15
C ASN A 127 -4.38 -2.38 1.85
N ASN A 128 -5.42 -2.62 2.65
CA ASN A 128 -6.38 -3.71 2.47
C ASN A 128 -5.73 -5.11 2.49
N THR A 129 -4.84 -5.36 3.45
CA THR A 129 -4.13 -6.65 3.55
C THR A 129 -4.95 -7.77 4.21
N SER A 130 -5.99 -7.41 4.98
CA SER A 130 -6.78 -8.34 5.78
C SER A 130 -7.44 -9.43 4.92
N GLY A 131 -7.15 -10.69 5.24
CA GLY A 131 -7.62 -11.87 4.48
C GLY A 131 -7.04 -12.03 3.08
N ARG A 132 -6.14 -11.14 2.64
CA ARG A 132 -5.56 -11.14 1.28
C ARG A 132 -4.12 -11.57 1.23
N ILE A 133 -3.45 -11.70 2.38
CA ILE A 133 -2.10 -12.24 2.49
C ILE A 133 -2.18 -13.70 2.97
N GLY A 134 -1.38 -14.57 2.37
CA GLY A 134 -1.41 -16.00 2.68
C GLY A 134 -0.30 -16.79 1.99
N THR A 135 -0.40 -18.11 2.05
CA THR A 135 0.48 -19.03 1.32
C THR A 135 -0.24 -19.60 0.11
N ILE A 136 0.51 -20.00 -0.92
CA ILE A 136 -0.02 -20.74 -2.06
C ILE A 136 0.53 -22.16 -1.96
N ASN A 137 -0.35 -23.15 -1.88
CA ASN A 137 0.06 -24.54 -1.76
C ASN A 137 0.57 -25.10 -3.12
N PRO A 138 1.17 -26.30 -3.16
CA PRO A 138 1.66 -26.90 -4.41
C PRO A 138 0.59 -27.13 -5.47
N ARG A 139 -0.70 -27.14 -5.10
CA ARG A 139 -1.84 -27.25 -6.02
C ARG A 139 -2.30 -25.90 -6.57
N GLY A 140 -1.70 -24.80 -6.11
CA GLY A 140 -2.04 -23.44 -6.52
C GLY A 140 -3.18 -22.82 -5.71
N GLU A 141 -3.65 -23.48 -4.64
CA GLU A 141 -4.73 -22.97 -3.79
C GLU A 141 -4.18 -21.96 -2.78
N PHE A 142 -4.97 -20.91 -2.52
CA PHE A 142 -4.61 -19.82 -1.61
C PHE A 142 -5.15 -20.09 -0.21
N ASP A 143 -4.26 -20.00 0.78
CA ASP A 143 -4.55 -20.20 2.20
C ASP A 143 -4.20 -18.92 2.98
N PRO A 144 -5.20 -18.09 3.37
CA PRO A 144 -4.97 -16.84 4.08
C PRO A 144 -4.21 -17.04 5.41
N LYS A 145 -3.33 -16.10 5.74
CA LYS A 145 -2.57 -16.07 6.99
C LYS A 145 -2.65 -14.70 7.64
N ASP A 146 -2.70 -14.69 8.96
CA ASP A 146 -2.58 -13.46 9.75
C ASP A 146 -1.10 -13.06 9.80
N LEU A 147 -0.75 -12.06 8.99
CA LEU A 147 0.62 -11.57 8.93
C LEU A 147 1.00 -10.78 10.20
N GLY A 148 0.04 -10.16 10.88
CA GLY A 148 0.27 -9.50 12.17
C GLY A 148 0.71 -10.51 13.25
N ALA A 149 0.06 -11.68 13.29
CA ALA A 149 0.48 -12.78 14.17
C ALA A 149 1.88 -13.30 13.84
N ILE A 150 2.24 -13.40 12.55
CA ILE A 150 3.59 -13.81 12.11
C ILE A 150 4.63 -12.78 12.57
N PHE A 151 4.38 -11.49 12.36
CA PHE A 151 5.29 -10.42 12.80
C PHE A 151 5.46 -10.43 14.32
N LYS A 152 4.38 -10.56 15.09
CA LYS A 152 4.44 -10.65 16.55
C LYS A 152 5.24 -11.86 17.03
N ALA A 153 5.15 -12.99 16.33
CA ALA A 153 5.83 -14.23 16.72
C ALA A 153 7.30 -14.28 16.30
N THR A 154 7.68 -13.60 15.22
CA THR A 154 9.04 -13.66 14.67
C THR A 154 9.87 -12.41 14.98
N GLU A 155 9.21 -11.27 15.20
CA GLU A 155 9.81 -9.94 15.28
C GLU A 155 10.71 -9.57 14.09
N GLU A 156 10.58 -10.27 12.96
CA GLU A 156 11.41 -10.14 11.77
C GLU A 156 10.57 -9.86 10.52
N GLY A 157 11.21 -9.40 9.46
CA GLY A 157 10.56 -9.13 8.17
C GLY A 157 10.12 -10.39 7.43
N VAL A 158 9.36 -10.18 6.36
CA VAL A 158 8.93 -11.22 5.42
C VAL A 158 9.20 -10.81 3.97
N LYS A 159 9.26 -11.79 3.08
CA LYS A 159 9.24 -11.56 1.62
C LYS A 159 7.91 -11.99 1.05
N LEU A 160 7.28 -11.09 0.28
CA LEU A 160 5.99 -11.32 -0.35
C LEU A 160 6.09 -11.16 -1.87
N ASN A 161 5.23 -11.89 -2.58
CA ASN A 161 4.81 -11.50 -3.93
C ASN A 161 3.44 -10.83 -3.82
N LEU A 162 3.32 -9.60 -4.30
CA LEU A 162 2.13 -8.76 -4.15
C LEU A 162 1.46 -8.50 -5.50
N ASP A 163 0.19 -8.84 -5.60
CA ASP A 163 -0.70 -8.42 -6.68
C ASP A 163 -1.35 -7.09 -6.25
N LEU A 164 -0.97 -5.98 -6.89
CA LEU A 164 -1.31 -4.63 -6.46
C LEU A 164 -2.26 -3.93 -7.42
N VAL A 165 -3.22 -3.17 -6.86
CA VAL A 165 -4.05 -2.22 -7.58
C VAL A 165 -3.61 -0.81 -7.20
N PHE A 166 -3.21 -0.02 -8.19
CA PHE A 166 -2.78 1.35 -7.99
C PHE A 166 -3.90 2.35 -8.26
N SER A 167 -3.96 3.40 -7.45
CA SER A 167 -4.84 4.55 -7.69
C SER A 167 -4.16 5.85 -7.27
N LEU A 168 -4.47 6.92 -7.98
CA LEU A 168 -4.10 8.27 -7.61
C LEU A 168 -5.19 8.84 -6.69
N LYS A 169 -4.81 9.36 -5.53
CA LYS A 169 -5.74 10.01 -4.59
C LYS A 169 -5.28 11.42 -4.27
N LEU A 170 -6.22 12.35 -4.23
CA LEU A 170 -6.01 13.71 -3.75
C LEU A 170 -7.06 14.01 -2.69
N THR A 171 -6.61 14.58 -1.58
CA THR A 171 -7.48 15.14 -0.54
C THR A 171 -7.16 16.61 -0.42
N LEU A 172 -8.16 17.47 -0.60
CA LEU A 172 -8.04 18.91 -0.36
C LEU A 172 -8.92 19.32 0.80
N GLU A 173 -8.41 20.25 1.60
CA GLU A 173 -9.11 20.79 2.77
C GLU A 173 -9.81 22.11 2.41
N ASN A 174 -10.59 22.65 3.36
CA ASN A 174 -11.29 23.93 3.22
C ASN A 174 -12.20 24.04 1.98
N LYS A 175 -12.78 22.91 1.55
CA LYS A 175 -13.67 22.78 0.39
C LYS A 175 -13.06 23.25 -0.94
N ARG A 176 -11.74 23.45 -0.99
CA ARG A 176 -11.03 23.97 -2.16
C ARG A 176 -11.20 23.02 -3.36
N ASP A 177 -11.42 23.59 -4.54
CA ASP A 177 -11.38 22.85 -5.80
C ASP A 177 -9.96 22.43 -6.18
N ARG A 178 -9.88 21.41 -7.02
CA ARG A 178 -8.61 20.95 -7.60
C ARG A 178 -8.03 22.00 -8.55
N SER A 179 -6.75 22.25 -8.40
CA SER A 179 -5.90 23.03 -9.30
C SER A 179 -4.87 22.13 -9.99
N ASN A 180 -4.20 22.65 -11.03
CA ASN A 180 -3.18 21.95 -11.80
C ASN A 180 -1.85 21.75 -11.02
N VAL A 181 -1.64 22.46 -9.91
CA VAL A 181 -0.44 22.32 -9.06
C VAL A 181 -0.60 21.26 -7.96
N ASP A 182 -1.79 20.67 -7.83
CA ASP A 182 -2.10 19.75 -6.75
C ASP A 182 -1.49 18.37 -6.98
N LYS A 183 -0.75 17.91 -5.97
CA LYS A 183 -0.03 16.63 -6.00
C LYS A 183 -0.94 15.51 -5.52
N PHE A 184 -1.25 14.57 -6.40
CA PHE A 184 -1.89 13.31 -6.07
C PHE A 184 -0.88 12.38 -5.38
N SER A 185 -1.31 11.66 -4.36
CA SER A 185 -0.56 10.56 -3.77
C SER A 185 -0.87 9.27 -4.55
N LEU A 186 0.17 8.53 -4.93
CA LEU A 186 0.00 7.17 -5.42
C LEU A 186 -0.32 6.24 -4.25
N VAL A 187 -1.42 5.48 -4.38
CA VAL A 187 -1.89 4.56 -3.34
C VAL A 187 -1.97 3.15 -3.90
N ALA A 188 -1.44 2.19 -3.17
CA ALA A 188 -1.53 0.76 -3.48
C ALA A 188 -2.53 0.05 -2.55
N ASP A 189 -3.41 -0.73 -3.17
CA ASP A 189 -4.30 -1.68 -2.49
C ASP A 189 -3.85 -3.11 -2.82
N CYS A 190 -3.77 -3.97 -1.80
CA CYS A 190 -3.46 -5.38 -1.97
C CYS A 190 -4.66 -6.09 -2.61
N SER A 191 -4.48 -6.67 -3.80
CA SER A 191 -5.42 -7.66 -4.34
C SER A 191 -5.16 -9.03 -3.74
N ARG A 192 -3.89 -9.43 -3.65
CA ARG A 192 -3.41 -10.68 -3.03
C ARG A 192 -1.92 -10.57 -2.69
N GLY A 193 -1.51 -11.15 -1.58
CA GLY A 193 -0.09 -11.30 -1.21
C GLY A 193 0.24 -12.76 -0.93
N ALA A 194 1.30 -13.28 -1.55
CA ALA A 194 1.80 -14.62 -1.31
C ALA A 194 3.10 -14.57 -0.51
N ILE A 195 3.11 -15.15 0.69
CA ILE A 195 4.29 -15.28 1.54
C ILE A 195 5.29 -16.23 0.87
N ARG A 196 6.52 -15.75 0.69
CA ARG A 196 7.63 -16.50 0.08
C ARG A 196 8.67 -16.91 1.11
N ALA A 197 8.92 -16.07 2.10
CA ALA A 197 9.79 -16.35 3.22
C ALA A 197 9.39 -15.53 4.44
N ILE A 198 9.68 -16.06 5.62
CA ILE A 198 9.58 -15.40 6.92
C ILE A 198 10.97 -15.29 7.55
N ARG A 199 11.11 -14.56 8.66
CA ARG A 199 12.40 -14.37 9.34
C ARG A 199 13.46 -13.80 8.42
N GLN A 200 13.08 -12.70 7.78
CA GLN A 200 13.93 -11.99 6.84
C GLN A 200 14.49 -10.76 7.56
N ALA A 201 15.82 -10.62 7.53
CA ALA A 201 16.49 -9.40 7.97
C ALA A 201 16.22 -8.29 6.94
N VAL A 202 15.06 -7.64 7.08
CA VAL A 202 14.64 -6.49 6.29
C VAL A 202 14.70 -5.27 7.20
N GLU A 203 15.59 -4.34 6.87
CA GLU A 203 15.67 -3.07 7.57
C GLU A 203 14.43 -2.24 7.27
N ALA A 204 13.75 -1.77 8.33
CA ALA A 204 12.59 -0.91 8.19
C ALA A 204 13.03 0.49 7.73
N PRO A 205 12.31 1.15 6.81
CA PRO A 205 12.55 2.56 6.56
C PRO A 205 12.29 3.36 7.85
N SER A 206 12.99 4.48 8.02
CA SER A 206 12.72 5.41 9.12
C SER A 206 11.27 5.86 9.05
N ILE A 207 10.46 5.46 10.03
CA ILE A 207 9.04 5.81 10.08
C ILE A 207 8.93 7.16 10.77
N ASP A 208 8.62 8.21 10.01
CA ASP A 208 8.48 9.57 10.55
C ASP A 208 7.25 9.75 11.44
N THR A 209 6.41 8.73 11.58
CA THR A 209 5.16 8.79 12.34
C THR A 209 5.20 8.18 13.74
N ALA A 210 6.38 8.01 14.35
CA ALA A 210 6.42 7.77 15.78
C ALA A 210 5.90 9.01 16.51
N ILE A 211 4.59 9.07 16.77
CA ILE A 211 4.00 10.09 17.65
C ILE A 211 4.74 9.92 18.99
N PRO A 212 5.45 10.95 19.48
CA PRO A 212 6.13 10.85 20.76
C PRO A 212 5.10 10.50 21.83
N GLN A 213 5.20 9.30 22.40
CA GLN A 213 4.40 8.97 23.57
C GLN A 213 5.01 9.70 24.76
N GLN A 214 4.27 10.64 25.35
CA GLN A 214 4.65 11.22 26.62
C GLN A 214 4.62 10.12 27.69
N LYS A 215 5.62 10.12 28.57
CA LYS A 215 5.60 9.20 29.73
C LYS A 215 4.39 9.53 30.58
N ALA A 216 3.64 8.51 30.99
CA ALA A 216 2.56 8.65 31.95
C ALA A 216 3.09 9.33 33.22
N SER A 217 2.38 10.35 33.67
CA SER A 217 2.57 11.02 34.94
C SER A 217 1.86 10.25 36.06
N LYS A 218 2.06 10.68 37.31
CA LYS A 218 1.31 10.11 38.45
C LYS A 218 -0.19 10.39 38.35
N ASP A 219 -0.58 11.44 37.63
CA ASP A 219 -1.99 11.82 37.44
C ASP A 219 -2.70 10.95 36.39
N ASP A 220 -1.93 10.23 35.56
CA ASP A 220 -2.44 9.30 34.55
C ASP A 220 -2.67 7.88 35.11
N VAL A 221 -2.34 7.63 36.38
CA VAL A 221 -2.52 6.32 37.02
C VAL A 221 -4.00 6.11 37.32
N ALA A 222 -4.62 5.12 36.67
CA ALA A 222 -5.99 4.72 36.96
C ALA A 222 -6.16 4.29 38.43
N SER A 223 -7.29 4.63 39.04
CA SER A 223 -7.62 4.11 40.37
C SER A 223 -7.83 2.59 40.30
N GLN A 224 -7.52 1.89 41.39
CA GLN A 224 -7.74 0.44 41.46
C GLN A 224 -9.22 0.09 41.24
N GLU A 225 -10.13 0.93 41.70
CA GLU A 225 -11.57 0.79 41.50
C GLU A 225 -11.96 0.79 40.01
N LEU A 226 -11.36 1.68 39.21
CA LEU A 226 -11.58 1.73 37.77
C LEU A 226 -11.01 0.48 37.06
N VAL A 227 -9.84 0.02 37.50
CA VAL A 227 -9.22 -1.22 36.97
C VAL A 227 -10.13 -2.41 37.25
N ASP A 228 -10.58 -2.56 38.49
CA ASP A 228 -11.46 -3.67 38.92
C ASP A 228 -12.83 -3.64 38.21
N GLU A 229 -13.34 -2.45 37.87
CA GLU A 229 -14.60 -2.29 37.13
C GLU A 229 -14.44 -2.61 35.64
N ILE A 230 -13.33 -2.20 35.02
CA ILE A 230 -12.99 -2.57 33.64
C ILE A 230 -12.78 -4.09 33.51
N ASP A 231 -12.07 -4.71 34.46
CA ASP A 231 -11.80 -6.15 34.44
C ASP A 231 -13.08 -6.98 34.54
N LYS A 232 -14.08 -6.52 35.30
CA LYS A 232 -15.41 -7.15 35.37
C LYS A 232 -16.21 -7.07 34.07
N LEU A 233 -15.99 -6.04 33.25
CA LEU A 233 -16.67 -5.86 31.96
C LEU A 233 -16.05 -6.71 30.84
N MET A 234 -14.83 -7.21 31.04
CA MET A 234 -14.07 -8.00 30.08
C MET A 234 -14.16 -9.52 30.34
N LEU A 235 -14.94 -9.93 31.35
CA LEU A 235 -15.33 -11.30 31.69
C LEU A 235 -16.74 -11.61 31.19
#